data_AF-A0A7G9SEU2-F1
#
_entry.id   AF-A0A7G9SEU2-F1
#
_cell.length_a   1.000
_cell.length_b   1.000
_cell.length_c   1.000
_cell.angle_alpha   90.00
_cell.angle_beta   90.00
_cell.angle_gamma   90.00
#
_symmetry.space_group_name_H-M   'P 1'
#
loop_
_entity.id
_entity.type
_entity.pdbx_description
1 polymer ?
#
loop_
_entity_poly.entity_id
_entity_poly.type
_entity_poly.pdbx_seq_one_letter_code
_entity_poly.pdbx_strand_id
1 'polypeptide(L)'
;MRLNLEPCRAQGPLPQSPYHQWIVESGVVTLSFYRTDGGYLLRFPHRADFIVNLESSDVTCFPCDGASENVIDGLYYNQVLPLLGSHHGKLVLHGSAVAVSEAAVAFVGSSGQGKSTLAAAFARAGNPFLTDDGVWIERSGPTFIANPNRPALRLWRDSQLALLHDAQGSSAEQEEKQLLSTGPALPFQVHPLPLRAIYLLGSDETSSVAIKPLAALPAIPLLISHAFILDFDDERRHREHFHALTQLADAVNCYRIDYPRSYSGLPEVIAAVTDHATGAVATGNKGIA
;
A
#
# COMPACT_ATOMS: atom_id res chain seq x y z
N MET A 1 10.75 -11.65 10.44
CA MET A 1 11.43 -12.36 9.34
C MET A 1 12.73 -11.65 9.03
N ARG A 2 13.84 -12.41 8.98
CA ARG A 2 15.15 -11.88 8.63
C ARG A 2 15.33 -12.03 7.12
N LEU A 3 15.77 -10.96 6.45
CA LEU A 3 16.23 -11.01 5.06
C LEU A 3 17.71 -11.41 5.04
N ASN A 4 18.03 -12.49 4.35
CA ASN A 4 19.39 -12.94 4.09
C ASN A 4 19.71 -12.66 2.61
N LEU A 5 20.75 -11.88 2.36
CA LEU A 5 21.18 -11.53 1.01
C LEU A 5 22.29 -12.48 0.56
N GLU A 6 22.09 -13.14 -0.57
CA GLU A 6 23.06 -14.02 -1.22
C GLU A 6 23.75 -13.31 -2.40
N PRO A 7 24.89 -13.83 -2.89
CA PRO A 7 25.52 -13.32 -4.11
C PRO A 7 24.57 -13.30 -5.30
N CYS A 8 24.83 -12.38 -6.24
CA CYS A 8 24.06 -12.28 -7.47
C CYS A 8 24.05 -13.61 -8.24
N ARG A 9 22.90 -13.92 -8.84
CA ARG A 9 22.68 -15.13 -9.61
C ARG A 9 21.74 -14.86 -10.78
N ALA A 10 22.07 -15.38 -11.95
CA ALA A 10 21.17 -15.38 -13.09
C ALA A 10 19.90 -16.20 -12.81
N GLN A 11 18.75 -15.69 -13.21
CA GLN A 11 17.48 -16.41 -13.15
C GLN A 11 17.41 -17.44 -14.29
N GLY A 12 17.54 -18.72 -13.95
CA GLY A 12 17.33 -19.84 -14.87
C GLY A 12 15.87 -20.31 -14.94
N PRO A 13 15.52 -21.18 -15.91
CA PRO A 13 14.21 -21.82 -15.95
C PRO A 13 13.95 -22.60 -14.66
N LEU A 14 12.70 -22.61 -14.21
CA LEU A 14 12.25 -23.41 -13.06
C LEU A 14 11.53 -24.66 -13.57
N PRO A 15 11.64 -25.80 -12.87
CA PRO A 15 11.05 -27.07 -13.30
C PRO A 15 9.51 -27.07 -13.27
N GLN A 16 8.92 -26.12 -12.53
CA GLN A 16 7.50 -25.99 -12.30
C GLN A 16 7.00 -24.67 -12.87
N SER A 17 5.77 -24.67 -13.37
CA SER A 17 5.07 -23.44 -13.76
C SER A 17 4.67 -22.64 -12.51
N PRO A 18 4.62 -21.30 -12.62
CA PRO A 18 4.09 -20.49 -11.52
C PRO A 18 2.60 -20.81 -11.31
N TYR A 19 2.15 -20.85 -10.06
CA TYR A 19 0.72 -21.01 -9.76
C TYR A 19 -0.03 -19.67 -9.86
N HIS A 20 0.68 -18.54 -9.77
CA HIS A 20 0.13 -17.21 -9.95
C HIS A 20 1.17 -16.25 -10.53
N GLN A 21 0.70 -15.20 -11.21
CA GLN A 21 1.54 -14.14 -11.77
C GLN A 21 0.84 -12.79 -11.67
N TRP A 22 1.61 -11.75 -11.33
CA TRP A 22 1.20 -10.37 -11.50
C TRP A 22 1.65 -9.87 -12.86
N ILE A 23 0.71 -9.36 -13.63
CA ILE A 23 0.90 -8.93 -15.01
C ILE A 23 0.33 -7.51 -15.11
N VAL A 24 1.14 -6.56 -15.58
CA VAL A 24 0.66 -5.20 -15.86
C VAL A 24 -0.12 -5.18 -17.18
N GLU A 25 -0.87 -4.11 -17.45
CA GLU A 25 -1.72 -3.99 -18.65
C GLU A 25 -0.96 -4.20 -19.98
N SER A 26 0.35 -3.92 -20.02
CA SER A 26 1.21 -4.17 -21.19
C SER A 26 1.53 -5.66 -21.43
N GLY A 27 1.05 -6.57 -20.56
CA GLY A 27 1.34 -8.00 -20.63
C GLY A 27 2.66 -8.41 -19.98
N VAL A 28 3.42 -7.45 -19.41
CA VAL A 28 4.70 -7.74 -18.76
C VAL A 28 4.46 -8.34 -17.37
N VAL A 29 5.11 -9.48 -17.10
CA VAL A 29 5.09 -10.13 -15.78
C VAL A 29 6.00 -9.36 -14.82
N THR A 30 5.48 -8.94 -13.67
CA THR A 30 6.23 -8.21 -12.65
C THR A 30 6.61 -9.08 -11.46
N LEU A 31 5.83 -10.12 -11.17
CA LEU A 31 6.07 -11.10 -10.12
C LEU A 31 5.47 -12.46 -10.51
N SER A 32 6.21 -13.53 -10.31
CA SER A 32 5.74 -14.92 -10.46
C SER A 32 5.87 -15.66 -9.14
N PHE A 33 4.83 -16.43 -8.80
CA PHE A 33 4.71 -17.15 -7.52
C PHE A 33 4.86 -18.65 -7.75
N TYR A 34 5.72 -19.29 -6.96
CA TYR A 34 6.00 -20.72 -7.02
C TYR A 34 5.91 -21.31 -5.61
N ARG A 35 5.39 -22.54 -5.50
CA ARG A 35 5.41 -23.31 -4.24
C ARG A 35 6.74 -24.06 -4.12
N THR A 36 7.24 -24.24 -2.91
CA THR A 36 8.40 -25.09 -2.63
C THR A 36 8.07 -26.02 -1.48
N ASP A 37 8.90 -27.04 -1.23
CA ASP A 37 8.66 -28.06 -0.19
C ASP A 37 8.55 -27.52 1.25
N GLY A 38 8.86 -26.24 1.48
CA GLY A 38 8.76 -25.58 2.81
C GLY A 38 8.28 -24.12 2.77
N GLY A 39 7.73 -23.67 1.64
CA GLY A 39 7.27 -22.29 1.51
C GLY A 39 7.08 -21.86 0.06
N TYR A 40 7.71 -20.75 -0.32
CA TYR A 40 7.47 -20.10 -1.60
C TYR A 40 8.76 -19.61 -2.26
N LEU A 41 8.72 -19.49 -3.58
CA LEU A 41 9.67 -18.70 -4.35
C LEU A 41 8.90 -17.57 -5.05
N LEU A 42 9.31 -16.33 -4.78
CA LEU A 42 8.81 -15.11 -5.37
C LEU A 42 9.85 -14.59 -6.37
N ARG A 43 9.57 -14.73 -7.66
CA ARG A 43 10.47 -14.31 -8.74
C ARG A 43 10.04 -12.97 -9.31
N PHE A 44 10.91 -11.96 -9.16
CA PHE A 44 10.81 -10.67 -9.84
C PHE A 44 11.69 -10.73 -11.10
N PRO A 45 11.10 -10.83 -12.31
CA PRO A 45 11.87 -11.03 -13.53
C PRO A 45 12.96 -9.97 -13.71
N HIS A 46 14.18 -10.42 -14.00
CA HIS A 46 15.38 -9.59 -14.20
C HIS A 46 15.82 -8.78 -12.97
N ARG A 47 15.22 -8.98 -11.79
CA ARG A 47 15.53 -8.22 -10.57
C ARG A 47 16.05 -9.10 -9.44
N ALA A 48 15.26 -10.08 -8.99
CA ALA A 48 15.65 -10.96 -7.89
C ALA A 48 14.72 -12.17 -7.72
N ASP A 49 15.23 -13.23 -7.11
CA ASP A 49 14.45 -14.33 -6.55
C ASP A 49 14.44 -14.24 -5.02
N PHE A 50 13.26 -14.26 -4.38
CA PHE A 50 13.12 -14.38 -2.93
C PHE A 50 12.57 -15.76 -2.58
N ILE A 51 13.36 -16.55 -1.85
CA ILE A 51 12.96 -17.84 -1.30
C ILE A 51 12.47 -17.62 0.12
N VAL A 52 11.22 -17.98 0.36
CA VAL A 52 10.55 -17.90 1.66
C VAL A 52 10.54 -19.28 2.28
N ASN A 53 11.14 -19.40 3.46
CA ASN A 53 11.00 -20.59 4.30
C ASN A 53 10.01 -20.28 5.44
N LEU A 54 8.87 -20.96 5.44
CA LEU A 54 7.82 -20.72 6.45
C LEU A 54 8.17 -21.32 7.80
N GLU A 55 8.92 -22.42 7.85
CA GLU A 55 9.32 -23.10 9.09
C GLU A 55 10.34 -22.27 9.87
N SER A 56 11.39 -21.79 9.20
CA SER A 56 12.43 -20.96 9.83
C SER A 56 12.03 -19.49 9.94
N SER A 57 10.96 -19.08 9.24
CA SER A 57 10.55 -17.67 9.13
C SER A 57 11.69 -16.77 8.62
N ASP A 58 12.42 -17.25 7.62
CA ASP A 58 13.48 -16.54 6.93
C ASP A 58 13.14 -16.30 5.46
N VAL A 59 13.71 -15.22 4.92
CA VAL A 59 13.63 -14.90 3.50
C VAL A 59 15.05 -14.79 2.97
N THR A 60 15.37 -15.57 1.94
CA THR A 60 16.67 -15.51 1.25
C THR A 60 16.49 -14.86 -0.11
N CYS A 61 17.24 -13.80 -0.38
CA CYS A 61 17.21 -13.08 -1.65
C CYS A 61 18.44 -13.39 -2.49
N PHE A 62 18.22 -13.77 -3.76
CA PHE A 62 19.22 -13.89 -4.81
C PHE A 62 19.00 -12.78 -5.84
N PRO A 63 19.76 -11.67 -5.79
CA PRO A 63 19.68 -10.60 -6.77
C PRO A 63 20.11 -11.06 -8.17
N CYS A 64 19.56 -10.45 -9.22
CA CYS A 64 20.13 -10.54 -10.56
C CYS A 64 21.33 -9.60 -10.69
N ASP A 65 22.21 -9.87 -11.67
CA ASP A 65 23.31 -8.96 -12.00
C ASP A 65 22.79 -7.56 -12.35
N GLY A 66 23.38 -6.53 -11.73
CA GLY A 66 22.99 -5.13 -11.91
C GLY A 66 21.81 -4.65 -11.05
N ALA A 67 21.18 -5.52 -10.26
CA ALA A 67 20.17 -5.09 -9.29
C ALA A 67 20.82 -4.31 -8.14
N SER A 68 20.42 -3.05 -7.95
CA SER A 68 20.91 -2.23 -6.84
C SER A 68 20.28 -2.63 -5.51
N GLU A 69 20.96 -2.36 -4.39
CA GLU A 69 20.42 -2.60 -3.04
C GLU A 69 19.06 -1.91 -2.84
N ASN A 70 18.89 -0.69 -3.35
CA ASN A 70 17.63 0.04 -3.30
C ASN A 70 16.48 -0.69 -4.00
N VAL A 71 16.75 -1.38 -5.12
CA VAL A 71 15.75 -2.21 -5.80
C VAL A 71 15.38 -3.40 -4.92
N ILE A 72 16.36 -4.09 -4.34
CA ILE A 72 16.13 -5.25 -3.47
C ILE A 72 15.32 -4.86 -2.23
N ASP A 73 15.72 -3.79 -1.55
CA ASP A 73 14.99 -3.24 -0.40
C ASP A 73 13.56 -2.84 -0.79
N GLY A 74 13.37 -2.20 -1.93
CA GLY A 74 12.05 -1.85 -2.44
C GLY A 74 11.16 -3.07 -2.65
N LEU A 75 11.70 -4.13 -3.28
CA LEU A 75 10.96 -5.39 -3.50
C LEU A 75 10.62 -6.07 -2.17
N TYR A 76 11.59 -6.12 -1.24
CA TYR A 76 11.39 -6.77 0.05
C TYR A 76 10.33 -6.05 0.88
N TYR A 77 10.51 -4.77 1.17
CA TYR A 77 9.62 -4.05 2.09
C TYR A 77 8.23 -3.74 1.50
N ASN A 78 8.12 -3.58 0.19
CA ASN A 78 6.86 -3.13 -0.43
C ASN A 78 6.04 -4.27 -1.03
N GLN A 79 6.64 -5.46 -1.23
CA GLN A 79 5.93 -6.60 -1.81
C GLN A 79 6.09 -7.86 -0.96
N VAL A 80 7.32 -8.33 -0.74
CA VAL A 80 7.55 -9.60 -0.04
C VAL A 80 7.06 -9.56 1.40
N LEU A 81 7.46 -8.55 2.18
CA LEU A 81 7.11 -8.45 3.60
C LEU A 81 5.59 -8.30 3.82
N PRO A 82 4.85 -7.45 3.07
CA PRO A 82 3.38 -7.43 3.12
C PRO A 82 2.72 -8.77 2.77
N LEU A 83 3.19 -9.47 1.74
CA LEU A 83 2.67 -10.79 1.36
C LEU A 83 2.84 -11.81 2.50
N LEU A 84 4.01 -11.79 3.16
CA LEU A 84 4.29 -12.67 4.30
C LEU A 84 3.48 -12.28 5.54
N GLY A 85 3.35 -10.98 5.81
CA GLY A 85 2.48 -10.47 6.87
C GLY A 85 1.05 -10.98 6.72
N SER A 86 0.50 -10.85 5.51
CA SER A 86 -0.79 -11.41 5.13
C SER A 86 -0.84 -12.92 5.33
N HIS A 87 0.15 -13.66 4.84
CA HIS A 87 0.20 -15.11 5.02
C HIS A 87 0.22 -15.53 6.50
N HIS A 88 0.76 -14.70 7.39
CA HIS A 88 0.73 -14.91 8.85
C HIS A 88 -0.54 -14.35 9.54
N GLY A 89 -1.57 -13.97 8.78
CA GLY A 89 -2.86 -13.52 9.29
C GLY A 89 -2.92 -12.04 9.65
N LYS A 90 -1.94 -11.22 9.24
CA LYS A 90 -2.02 -9.76 9.37
C LYS A 90 -2.85 -9.18 8.24
N LEU A 91 -3.62 -8.13 8.52
CA LEU A 91 -4.37 -7.44 7.49
C LEU A 91 -3.49 -6.35 6.88
N VAL A 92 -3.14 -6.50 5.59
CA VAL A 92 -2.31 -5.53 4.88
C VAL A 92 -2.98 -5.13 3.57
N LEU A 93 -3.25 -3.84 3.40
CA LEU A 93 -3.80 -3.27 2.17
C LEU A 93 -2.71 -2.56 1.39
N HIS A 94 -2.68 -2.73 0.07
CA HIS A 94 -1.84 -1.96 -0.84
C HIS A 94 -2.36 -0.52 -0.91
N GLY A 95 -1.69 0.36 -0.18
CA GLY A 95 -2.05 1.75 -0.08
C GLY A 95 -1.09 2.56 0.78
N SER A 96 -1.49 3.79 1.07
CA SER A 96 -0.71 4.72 1.87
C SER A 96 -1.60 5.26 2.99
N ALA A 97 -1.04 5.61 4.14
CA ALA A 97 -1.81 6.17 5.25
C ALA A 97 -1.15 7.40 5.83
N VAL A 98 -1.96 8.35 6.29
CA VAL A 98 -1.54 9.63 6.85
C VAL A 98 -2.32 9.94 8.12
N ALA A 99 -1.70 10.71 9.02
CA ALA A 99 -2.36 11.23 10.19
C ALA A 99 -3.25 12.41 9.80
N VAL A 100 -4.47 12.46 10.31
CA VAL A 100 -5.39 13.58 10.21
C VAL A 100 -5.95 13.80 11.61
N SER A 101 -5.45 14.84 12.29
CA SER A 101 -5.63 15.00 13.74
C SER A 101 -5.12 13.74 14.48
N GLU A 102 -5.85 13.22 15.46
CA GLU A 102 -5.45 12.09 16.31
C GLU A 102 -5.74 10.70 15.71
N ALA A 103 -5.95 10.60 14.40
CA ALA A 103 -6.29 9.34 13.73
C ALA A 103 -5.62 9.22 12.37
N ALA A 104 -5.54 7.99 11.86
CA ALA A 104 -5.10 7.71 10.51
C ALA A 104 -6.29 7.69 9.53
N VAL A 105 -6.03 8.13 8.31
CA VAL A 105 -6.83 7.80 7.13
C VAL A 105 -5.96 7.06 6.12
N ALA A 106 -6.54 6.10 5.42
CA ALA A 106 -5.85 5.33 4.39
C ALA A 106 -6.36 5.68 2.99
N PHE A 107 -5.45 5.75 2.02
CA PHE A 107 -5.73 5.86 0.60
C PHE A 107 -5.41 4.54 -0.08
N VAL A 108 -6.42 3.93 -0.70
CA VAL A 108 -6.34 2.60 -1.32
C VAL A 108 -6.80 2.70 -2.77
N GLY A 109 -6.19 1.95 -3.67
CA GLY A 109 -6.44 2.06 -5.10
C GLY A 109 -5.34 1.42 -5.95
N SER A 110 -5.58 1.35 -7.25
CA SER A 110 -4.66 0.75 -8.22
C SER A 110 -3.32 1.49 -8.28
N SER A 111 -2.31 0.82 -8.86
CA SER A 111 -1.02 1.48 -9.14
C SER A 111 -1.25 2.70 -10.04
N GLY A 112 -0.46 3.77 -9.83
CA GLY A 112 -0.60 5.01 -10.61
C GLY A 112 -1.73 5.95 -10.19
N GLN A 113 -2.69 5.52 -9.36
CA GLN A 113 -3.81 6.39 -8.93
C GLN A 113 -3.44 7.46 -7.88
N GLY A 114 -2.15 7.66 -7.57
CA GLY A 114 -1.70 8.78 -6.73
C GLY A 114 -1.72 8.58 -5.21
N LYS A 115 -1.78 7.33 -4.70
CA LYS A 115 -1.74 7.04 -3.25
C LYS A 115 -0.51 7.63 -2.55
N SER A 116 0.68 7.32 -3.06
CA SER A 116 1.95 7.85 -2.56
C SER A 116 2.03 9.37 -2.72
N THR A 117 1.50 9.90 -3.82
CA THR A 117 1.41 11.35 -4.08
C THR A 117 0.53 12.05 -3.05
N LEU A 118 -0.63 11.48 -2.69
CA LEU A 118 -1.48 11.99 -1.62
C LEU A 118 -0.76 11.93 -0.27
N ALA A 119 -0.10 10.81 0.05
CA ALA A 119 0.67 10.70 1.29
C ALA A 119 1.75 11.79 1.41
N ALA A 120 2.48 12.03 0.33
CA ALA A 120 3.48 13.10 0.26
C ALA A 120 2.85 14.50 0.37
N ALA A 121 1.72 14.74 -0.29
CA ALA A 121 1.03 16.03 -0.25
C ALA A 121 0.50 16.37 1.16
N PHE A 122 -0.07 15.38 1.86
CA PHE A 122 -0.46 15.52 3.26
C PHE A 122 0.74 15.79 4.17
N ALA A 123 1.84 15.04 3.99
CA ALA A 123 3.06 15.26 4.75
C ALA A 123 3.61 16.68 4.55
N ARG A 124 3.63 17.17 3.30
CA ARG A 124 3.99 18.55 2.96
C ARG A 124 3.08 19.59 3.60
N ALA A 125 1.80 19.28 3.78
CA ALA A 125 0.84 20.13 4.49
C ALA A 125 0.92 19.98 6.03
N GLY A 126 1.94 19.31 6.57
CA GLY A 126 2.17 19.15 7.99
C GLY A 126 1.45 17.96 8.63
N ASN A 127 0.78 17.12 7.85
CA ASN A 127 0.08 15.92 8.30
C ASN A 127 0.96 14.68 8.08
N PRO A 128 1.61 14.12 9.12
CA PRO A 128 2.62 13.09 8.92
C PRO A 128 2.09 11.82 8.25
N PHE A 129 2.87 11.21 7.36
CA PHE A 129 2.53 9.90 6.81
C PHE A 129 2.90 8.77 7.78
N LEU A 130 2.17 7.65 7.75
CA LEU A 130 2.44 6.44 8.54
C LEU A 130 3.10 5.36 7.68
N THR A 131 2.68 5.24 6.43
CA THR A 131 3.14 4.17 5.53
C THR A 131 2.82 4.48 4.08
N ASP A 132 3.53 3.80 3.19
CA ASP A 132 3.34 3.80 1.75
C ASP A 132 3.53 2.38 1.19
N ASP A 133 2.85 2.08 0.09
CA ASP A 133 2.72 0.76 -0.56
C ASP A 133 2.13 -0.39 0.32
N GLY A 134 2.09 -0.29 1.65
CA GLY A 134 1.46 -1.29 2.54
C GLY A 134 0.91 -0.70 3.83
N VAL A 135 -0.42 -0.66 3.97
CA VAL A 135 -1.12 -0.24 5.20
C VAL A 135 -1.34 -1.46 6.09
N TRP A 136 -0.58 -1.54 7.18
CA TRP A 136 -0.67 -2.62 8.17
C TRP A 136 -1.76 -2.29 9.19
N ILE A 137 -2.82 -3.09 9.18
CA ILE A 137 -4.02 -2.84 9.97
C ILE A 137 -4.14 -3.93 11.03
N GLU A 138 -4.36 -3.51 12.27
CA GLU A 138 -4.56 -4.40 13.41
C GLU A 138 -5.85 -4.07 14.13
N ARG A 139 -6.55 -5.12 14.58
CA ARG A 139 -7.75 -4.95 15.40
C ARG A 139 -7.34 -4.67 16.84
N SER A 140 -7.86 -3.60 17.43
CA SER A 140 -7.68 -3.21 18.82
C SER A 140 -9.04 -3.11 19.50
N GLY A 141 -9.54 -4.23 20.03
CA GLY A 141 -10.89 -4.32 20.59
C GLY A 141 -11.98 -4.06 19.53
N PRO A 142 -12.86 -3.06 19.72
CA PRO A 142 -13.88 -2.70 18.73
C PRO A 142 -13.35 -1.81 17.59
N THR A 143 -12.14 -1.28 17.70
CA THR A 143 -11.54 -0.39 16.70
C THR A 143 -10.44 -1.09 15.91
N PHE A 144 -9.97 -0.41 14.87
CA PHE A 144 -8.79 -0.80 14.13
C PHE A 144 -7.74 0.30 14.24
N ILE A 145 -6.47 -0.08 14.24
CA ILE A 145 -5.32 0.82 14.21
C ILE A 145 -4.51 0.60 12.93
N ALA A 146 -3.97 1.67 12.38
CA ALA A 146 -2.98 1.64 11.32
C ALA A 146 -1.59 1.74 11.95
N ASN A 147 -0.72 0.79 11.63
CA ASN A 147 0.64 0.74 12.13
C ASN A 147 1.59 1.46 11.16
N PRO A 148 2.52 2.29 11.67
CA PRO A 148 3.60 2.81 10.85
C PRO A 148 4.55 1.68 10.42
N ASN A 149 5.11 1.79 9.21
CA ASN A 149 5.95 0.72 8.65
C ASN A 149 7.36 1.24 8.30
N ARG A 150 7.50 1.94 7.17
CA ARG A 150 8.79 2.45 6.68
C ARG A 150 8.77 3.98 6.67
N PRO A 151 9.75 4.67 7.29
CA PRO A 151 9.84 6.13 7.31
C PRO A 151 10.38 6.69 5.98
N ALA A 152 9.82 6.24 4.86
CA ALA A 152 10.17 6.66 3.52
C ALA A 152 8.96 6.54 2.58
N LEU A 153 8.87 7.45 1.61
CA LEU A 153 7.84 7.45 0.56
C LEU A 153 8.47 7.11 -0.79
N ARG A 154 7.71 6.45 -1.67
CA ARG A 154 8.20 6.09 -3.01
C ARG A 154 7.44 6.86 -4.09
N LEU A 155 8.06 7.92 -4.61
CA LEU A 155 7.42 8.84 -5.55
C LEU A 155 8.04 8.76 -6.95
N TRP A 156 7.19 8.92 -7.96
CA TRP A 156 7.62 9.23 -9.32
C TRP A 156 8.28 10.61 -9.38
N ARG A 157 9.24 10.78 -10.29
CA ARG A 157 10.05 12.01 -10.40
C ARG A 157 9.19 13.26 -10.57
N ASP A 158 8.12 13.19 -11.34
CA ASP A 158 7.17 14.30 -11.53
C ASP A 158 6.48 14.71 -10.23
N SER A 159 6.02 13.75 -9.41
CA SER A 159 5.45 14.00 -8.08
C SER A 159 6.47 14.64 -7.15
N GLN A 160 7.73 14.23 -7.21
CA GLN A 160 8.80 14.84 -6.41
C GLN A 160 9.02 16.29 -6.80
N LEU A 161 9.16 16.56 -8.10
CA LEU A 161 9.40 17.91 -8.62
C LEU A 161 8.24 18.85 -8.25
N ALA A 162 7.01 18.38 -8.40
CA ALA A 162 5.82 19.15 -8.10
C ALA A 162 5.62 19.42 -6.59
N LEU A 163 5.97 18.46 -5.72
CA LEU A 163 5.67 18.56 -4.28
C LEU A 163 6.83 19.06 -3.42
N LEU A 164 8.08 18.86 -3.84
CA LEU A 164 9.27 19.07 -3.01
C LEU A 164 10.21 20.16 -3.54
N HIS A 165 10.14 20.47 -4.83
CA HIS A 165 11.11 21.36 -5.48
C HIS A 165 10.50 22.67 -6.00
N ASP A 166 9.22 22.93 -5.75
CA ASP A 166 8.45 24.09 -6.29
C ASP A 166 8.69 24.31 -7.80
N ALA A 167 9.01 23.25 -8.53
CA ALA A 167 9.39 23.31 -9.93
C ALA A 167 8.13 23.18 -10.80
N GLN A 168 7.63 24.32 -11.27
CA GLN A 168 6.59 24.38 -12.29
C GLN A 168 7.15 23.84 -13.62
N GLY A 169 6.61 22.71 -14.08
CA GLY A 169 6.84 22.23 -15.44
C GLY A 169 8.18 21.53 -15.63
N SER A 170 8.18 20.21 -15.48
CA SER A 170 9.16 19.34 -16.10
C SER A 170 8.41 18.09 -16.54
N SER A 171 8.26 17.94 -17.86
CA SER A 171 7.91 16.67 -18.47
C SER A 171 9.11 15.74 -18.31
N ALA A 172 9.28 15.19 -17.11
CA ALA A 172 10.24 14.14 -16.89
C ALA A 172 9.71 12.88 -17.60
N GLU A 173 10.47 12.38 -18.57
CA GLU A 173 10.36 10.98 -18.99
C GLU A 173 10.27 10.11 -17.72
N GLN A 174 9.40 9.08 -17.73
CA GLN A 174 9.03 8.26 -16.57
C GLN A 174 10.23 7.49 -16.02
N GLU A 175 11.12 8.19 -15.32
CA GLU A 175 12.20 7.61 -14.55
C GLU A 175 11.61 6.97 -13.30
N GLU A 176 12.16 5.82 -12.93
CA GLU A 176 11.67 4.95 -11.86
C GLU A 176 11.32 5.70 -10.57
N LYS A 177 10.31 5.22 -9.83
CA LYS A 177 9.99 5.79 -8.52
C LYS A 177 11.19 5.74 -7.58
N GLN A 178 11.60 6.89 -7.04
CA GLN A 178 12.69 6.99 -6.08
C GLN A 178 12.17 6.96 -4.65
N LEU A 179 13.01 6.44 -3.75
CA LEU A 179 12.75 6.40 -2.32
C LEU A 179 13.19 7.70 -1.67
N LEU A 180 12.28 8.33 -0.92
CA LEU A 180 12.52 9.58 -0.21
C LEU A 180 12.40 9.37 1.29
N SER A 181 13.45 9.71 2.02
CA SER A 181 13.48 9.59 3.48
C SER A 181 12.61 10.67 4.16
N THR A 182 12.12 10.35 5.36
CA THR A 182 11.45 11.31 6.24
C THR A 182 12.33 12.54 6.54
N GLY A 183 11.70 13.69 6.76
CA GLY A 183 12.36 14.94 7.14
C GLY A 183 11.35 16.04 7.43
N PRO A 184 11.77 17.30 7.65
CA PRO A 184 10.84 18.40 7.94
C PRO A 184 9.76 18.60 6.86
N ALA A 185 10.09 18.34 5.60
CA ALA A 185 9.15 18.42 4.47
C ALA A 185 8.25 17.18 4.33
N LEU A 186 8.66 16.04 4.89
CA LEU A 186 7.95 14.78 4.83
C LEU A 186 7.93 14.17 6.24
N PRO A 187 7.17 14.76 7.18
CA PRO A 187 7.09 14.25 8.54
C PRO A 187 6.49 12.85 8.57
N PHE A 188 7.01 12.01 9.47
CA PHE A 188 6.59 10.63 9.65
C PHE A 188 5.97 10.42 11.03
N GLN A 189 4.83 9.73 11.09
CA GLN A 189 4.20 9.31 12.33
C GLN A 189 4.83 7.99 12.80
N VAL A 190 5.44 8.00 13.98
CA VAL A 190 6.17 6.86 14.56
C VAL A 190 5.30 5.97 15.45
N HIS A 191 4.10 6.42 15.83
CA HIS A 191 3.18 5.67 16.68
C HIS A 191 1.94 5.21 15.91
N PRO A 192 1.39 4.02 16.21
CA PRO A 192 0.12 3.58 15.65
C PRO A 192 -1.01 4.57 15.96
N LEU A 193 -1.92 4.76 15.00
CA LEU A 193 -3.10 5.61 15.18
C LEU A 193 -4.39 4.81 14.90
N PRO A 194 -5.51 5.13 15.58
CA PRO A 194 -6.82 4.61 15.20
C PRO A 194 -7.10 4.88 13.72
N LEU A 195 -7.51 3.86 12.97
CA LEU A 195 -7.87 3.99 11.56
C LEU A 195 -9.32 4.50 11.49
N ARG A 196 -9.49 5.74 11.06
CA ARG A 196 -10.80 6.40 11.03
C ARG A 196 -11.57 6.14 9.73
N ALA A 197 -10.88 6.16 8.61
CA ALA A 197 -11.51 6.02 7.30
C ALA A 197 -10.56 5.42 6.26
N ILE A 198 -11.15 4.74 5.28
CA ILE A 198 -10.46 4.26 4.08
C ILE A 198 -11.08 4.96 2.87
N TYR A 199 -10.26 5.68 2.13
CA TYR A 199 -10.62 6.35 0.88
C TYR A 199 -10.12 5.52 -0.30
N LEU A 200 -11.05 4.91 -1.03
CA LEU A 200 -10.79 4.19 -2.27
C LEU A 200 -10.75 5.20 -3.42
N LEU A 201 -9.59 5.30 -4.07
CA LEU A 201 -9.35 6.23 -5.17
C LEU A 201 -10.09 5.73 -6.42
N GLY A 202 -11.00 6.55 -6.93
CA GLY A 202 -11.67 6.25 -8.19
C GLY A 202 -10.82 6.59 -9.41
N SER A 203 -11.21 6.08 -10.57
CA SER A 203 -10.51 6.30 -11.85
C SER A 203 -11.04 7.47 -12.65
N ASP A 204 -12.14 8.09 -12.21
CA ASP A 204 -12.88 9.03 -13.04
C ASP A 204 -12.16 10.39 -13.07
N GLU A 205 -12.01 10.96 -14.25
CA GLU A 205 -11.60 12.36 -14.38
C GLU A 205 -12.76 13.25 -13.93
N THR A 206 -12.56 13.96 -12.82
CA THR A 206 -13.53 14.92 -12.28
C THR A 206 -12.95 16.32 -12.26
N SER A 207 -13.84 17.32 -12.30
CA SER A 207 -13.48 18.74 -12.18
C SER A 207 -13.40 19.24 -10.75
N SER A 208 -13.90 18.47 -9.78
CA SER A 208 -13.87 18.80 -8.35
C SER A 208 -13.73 17.55 -7.49
N VAL A 209 -13.37 17.74 -6.22
CA VAL A 209 -13.26 16.66 -5.25
C VAL A 209 -14.67 16.16 -4.88
N ALA A 210 -14.90 14.86 -5.02
CA ALA A 210 -16.15 14.21 -4.65
C ALA A 210 -15.85 13.01 -3.73
N ILE A 211 -16.39 13.05 -2.52
CA ILE A 211 -16.31 11.94 -1.55
C ILE A 211 -17.72 11.35 -1.42
N LYS A 212 -17.84 10.04 -1.68
CA LYS A 212 -19.11 9.32 -1.61
C LYS A 212 -19.00 8.17 -0.60
N PRO A 213 -19.98 7.99 0.30
CA PRO A 213 -19.98 6.85 1.21
C PRO A 213 -20.03 5.54 0.44
N LEU A 214 -19.27 4.57 0.90
CA LEU A 214 -19.29 3.21 0.38
C LEU A 214 -19.77 2.28 1.49
N ALA A 215 -20.94 1.67 1.28
CA ALA A 215 -21.47 0.71 2.24
C ALA A 215 -20.50 -0.48 2.42
N ALA A 216 -20.55 -1.14 3.58
CA ALA A 216 -19.63 -2.23 3.92
C ALA A 216 -19.63 -3.35 2.86
N LEU A 217 -20.82 -3.81 2.44
CA LEU A 217 -20.96 -4.91 1.48
C LEU A 217 -20.24 -4.64 0.12
N PRO A 218 -20.45 -3.50 -0.56
CA PRO A 218 -19.69 -3.17 -1.78
C PRO A 218 -18.22 -2.78 -1.51
N ALA A 219 -17.85 -2.38 -0.28
CA ALA A 219 -16.45 -2.10 0.06
C ALA A 219 -15.59 -3.37 0.14
N ILE A 220 -16.12 -4.47 0.68
CA ILE A 220 -15.40 -5.74 0.86
C ILE A 220 -14.67 -6.22 -0.41
N PRO A 221 -15.32 -6.41 -1.58
CA PRO A 221 -14.62 -6.90 -2.78
C PRO A 221 -13.52 -5.93 -3.26
N LEU A 222 -13.72 -4.63 -3.06
CA LEU A 222 -12.71 -3.62 -3.41
C LEU A 222 -11.51 -3.69 -2.46
N LEU A 223 -11.74 -3.83 -1.16
CA LEU A 223 -10.67 -4.03 -0.19
C LEU A 223 -9.91 -5.34 -0.44
N ILE A 224 -10.61 -6.43 -0.79
CA ILE A 224 -9.99 -7.72 -1.17
C ILE A 224 -9.05 -7.53 -2.36
N SER A 225 -9.48 -6.81 -3.41
CA SER A 225 -8.65 -6.55 -4.60
C SER A 225 -7.38 -5.75 -4.32
N HIS A 226 -7.30 -5.12 -3.15
CA HIS A 226 -6.14 -4.37 -2.69
C HIS A 226 -5.46 -5.02 -1.48
N ALA A 227 -5.93 -6.18 -1.01
CA ALA A 227 -5.24 -6.93 0.03
C ALA A 227 -4.02 -7.64 -0.57
N PHE A 228 -2.92 -7.67 0.17
CA PHE A 228 -1.85 -8.59 -0.15
C PHE A 228 -2.34 -10.01 0.10
N ILE A 229 -2.18 -10.91 -0.87
CA ILE A 229 -2.51 -12.33 -0.75
C ILE A 229 -1.37 -13.12 -1.39
N LEU A 230 -0.73 -13.97 -0.59
CA LEU A 230 0.42 -14.77 -1.04
C LEU A 230 -0.01 -16.01 -1.82
N ASP A 231 -0.93 -16.80 -1.28
CA ASP A 231 -1.38 -18.05 -1.88
C ASP A 231 -2.91 -18.05 -1.98
N PHE A 232 -3.42 -18.14 -3.21
CA PHE A 232 -4.84 -18.12 -3.50
C PHE A 232 -5.54 -19.50 -3.39
N ASP A 233 -4.78 -20.58 -3.23
CA ASP A 233 -5.35 -21.92 -3.04
C ASP A 233 -5.44 -22.30 -1.55
N ASP A 234 -4.89 -21.48 -0.63
CA ASP A 234 -5.04 -21.67 0.81
C ASP A 234 -6.41 -21.20 1.29
N GLU A 235 -7.40 -22.09 1.20
CA GLU A 235 -8.79 -21.81 1.61
C GLU A 235 -8.92 -21.34 3.05
N ARG A 236 -8.07 -21.83 3.96
CA ARG A 236 -8.14 -21.44 5.38
C ARG A 236 -7.75 -19.97 5.52
N ARG A 237 -6.62 -19.58 4.92
CA ARG A 237 -6.17 -18.18 4.93
C ARG A 237 -7.13 -17.25 4.23
N HIS A 238 -7.77 -17.72 3.17
CA HIS A 238 -8.82 -16.96 2.49
C HIS A 238 -10.02 -16.66 3.38
N ARG A 239 -10.52 -17.66 4.12
CA ARG A 239 -11.61 -17.44 5.08
C ARG A 239 -11.20 -16.46 6.19
N GLU A 240 -9.98 -16.58 6.69
CA GLU A 240 -9.43 -15.66 7.70
C GLU A 240 -9.35 -14.21 7.18
N HIS A 241 -8.81 -14.01 5.97
CA HIS A 241 -8.74 -12.69 5.34
C HIS A 241 -10.13 -12.10 5.06
N PHE A 242 -11.04 -12.90 4.50
CA PHE A 242 -12.40 -12.45 4.21
C PHE A 242 -13.13 -12.01 5.48
N HIS A 243 -13.00 -12.79 6.56
CA HIS A 243 -13.58 -12.44 7.85
C HIS A 243 -12.96 -11.16 8.43
N ALA A 244 -11.63 -11.00 8.37
CA ALA A 244 -10.95 -9.80 8.84
C ALA A 244 -11.36 -8.55 8.05
N LEU A 245 -11.50 -8.65 6.72
CA LEU A 245 -11.94 -7.57 5.84
C LEU A 245 -13.40 -7.19 6.06
N THR A 246 -14.27 -8.17 6.35
CA THR A 246 -15.66 -7.91 6.72
C THR A 246 -15.73 -7.13 8.03
N GLN A 247 -14.99 -7.57 9.05
CA GLN A 247 -14.91 -6.85 10.34
C GLN A 247 -14.35 -5.43 10.16
N LEU A 248 -13.36 -5.25 9.29
CA LEU A 248 -12.81 -3.95 8.97
C LEU A 248 -13.85 -3.05 8.30
N ALA A 249 -14.56 -3.54 7.28
CA ALA A 249 -15.57 -2.77 6.55
C ALA A 249 -16.78 -2.39 7.41
N ASP A 250 -17.10 -3.20 8.41
CA ASP A 250 -18.17 -2.89 9.38
C ASP A 250 -17.75 -1.84 10.41
N ALA A 251 -16.48 -1.84 10.83
CA ALA A 251 -15.99 -0.96 11.89
C ALA A 251 -15.37 0.35 11.39
N VAL A 252 -14.82 0.36 10.17
CA VAL A 252 -14.12 1.51 9.57
C VAL A 252 -14.89 1.98 8.35
N ASN A 253 -15.26 3.26 8.36
CA ASN A 253 -16.00 3.84 7.25
C ASN A 253 -15.15 3.85 5.97
N CYS A 254 -15.73 3.30 4.89
CA CYS A 254 -15.14 3.32 3.57
C CYS A 254 -15.82 4.38 2.70
N TYR A 255 -15.03 5.05 1.88
CA TYR A 255 -15.49 6.08 0.97
C TYR A 255 -14.85 5.90 -0.39
N ARG A 256 -15.57 6.22 -1.46
CA ARG A 256 -14.96 6.47 -2.76
C ARG A 256 -14.60 7.94 -2.85
N ILE A 257 -13.39 8.24 -3.34
CA ILE A 257 -12.95 9.60 -3.63
C ILE A 257 -12.53 9.72 -5.09
N ASP A 258 -13.12 10.68 -5.78
CA ASP A 258 -12.74 11.10 -7.14
C ASP A 258 -12.30 12.57 -7.07
N TYR A 259 -11.23 12.94 -7.77
CA TYR A 259 -10.68 14.29 -7.73
C TYR A 259 -9.87 14.63 -9.00
N PRO A 260 -9.69 15.92 -9.33
CA PRO A 260 -8.88 16.35 -10.47
C PRO A 260 -7.45 15.81 -10.37
N ARG A 261 -6.97 15.15 -11.43
CA ARG A 261 -5.62 14.55 -11.47
C ARG A 261 -4.55 15.59 -11.80
N SER A 262 -4.45 16.61 -10.95
CA SER A 262 -3.47 17.70 -11.07
C SER A 262 -2.82 18.02 -9.73
N TYR A 263 -1.53 18.38 -9.76
CA TYR A 263 -0.80 18.76 -8.55
C TYR A 263 -1.37 20.03 -7.89
N SER A 264 -1.88 20.97 -8.70
CA SER A 264 -2.52 22.20 -8.20
C SER A 264 -3.85 21.96 -7.47
N GLY A 265 -4.53 20.84 -7.72
CA GLY A 265 -5.76 20.46 -7.04
C GLY A 265 -5.54 19.76 -5.69
N LEU A 266 -4.31 19.34 -5.36
CA LEU A 266 -4.03 18.61 -4.12
C LEU A 266 -4.39 19.37 -2.83
N PRO A 267 -4.22 20.71 -2.72
CA PRO A 267 -4.68 21.45 -1.54
C PRO A 267 -6.19 21.30 -1.28
N GLU A 268 -7.02 21.28 -2.34
CA GLU A 268 -8.47 21.07 -2.22
C GLU A 268 -8.78 19.66 -1.72
N VAL A 269 -8.06 18.65 -2.22
CA VAL A 269 -8.20 17.25 -1.78
C VAL A 269 -7.84 17.11 -0.30
N ILE A 270 -6.75 17.73 0.14
CA ILE A 270 -6.30 17.71 1.54
C ILE A 270 -7.37 18.33 2.44
N ALA A 271 -7.89 19.51 2.08
CA ALA A 271 -8.93 20.19 2.83
C ALA A 271 -10.21 19.32 2.91
N ALA A 272 -10.70 18.83 1.77
CA ALA A 272 -11.92 18.02 1.72
C ALA A 272 -11.82 16.74 2.55
N VAL A 273 -10.71 16.01 2.47
CA VAL A 273 -10.48 14.79 3.26
C VAL A 273 -10.32 15.11 4.75
N THR A 274 -9.64 16.21 5.09
CA THR A 274 -9.44 16.65 6.48
C THR A 274 -10.77 17.03 7.12
N ASP A 275 -11.56 17.86 6.47
CA ASP A 275 -12.88 18.30 6.93
C ASP A 275 -13.85 17.13 7.04
N HIS A 276 -13.85 16.24 6.04
CA HIS A 276 -14.71 15.05 6.06
C HIS A 276 -14.32 14.07 7.17
N ALA A 277 -13.02 13.78 7.34
CA ALA A 277 -12.53 12.85 8.36
C ALA A 277 -12.71 13.39 9.79
N THR A 278 -12.70 14.71 9.98
CA THR A 278 -12.88 15.32 11.32
C THR A 278 -14.35 15.62 11.60
N GLY A 279 -15.12 16.06 10.59
CA GLY A 279 -16.55 16.37 10.71
C GLY A 279 -17.46 15.16 10.87
N ALA A 280 -17.09 13.99 10.33
CA ALA A 280 -17.85 12.74 10.52
C ALA A 280 -17.90 12.27 11.99
N VAL A 281 -17.00 12.76 12.86
CA VAL A 281 -17.03 12.48 14.30
C VAL A 281 -18.26 13.09 14.97
N ALA A 282 -18.83 14.17 14.41
CA ALA A 282 -19.99 14.85 14.98
C ALA A 282 -21.33 14.14 14.69
N THR A 283 -21.39 13.25 13.69
CA THR A 283 -22.63 12.58 13.26
C THR A 283 -22.68 11.08 13.60
N GLY A 284 -21.61 10.55 14.20
CA GLY A 284 -21.48 9.15 14.60
C GLY A 284 -22.22 8.76 15.88
N ASN A 285 -23.48 9.20 16.07
CA ASN A 285 -24.38 8.55 17.03
C ASN A 285 -25.33 7.66 16.22
N LYS A 286 -24.83 6.50 15.75
CA LYS A 286 -25.71 5.44 15.26
C LYS A 286 -26.45 4.89 16.48
N GLY A 287 -27.65 5.42 16.70
CA GLY A 287 -28.56 4.97 17.74
C GLY A 287 -28.77 3.47 17.64
N ILE A 288 -28.49 2.79 18.74
CA ILE A 288 -28.97 1.44 18.99
C ILE A 288 -30.49 1.57 19.15
N ALA A 289 -31.23 1.03 18.18
CA ALA A 289 -32.63 0.64 18.32
C ALA A 289 -32.71 -0.86 18.01
#